data_AF-A0A834WH53-F1
#
_entry.id   AF-A0A834WH53-F1
#
_cell.length_a   1.000
_cell.length_b   1.000
_cell.length_c   1.000
_cell.angle_alpha   90.00
_cell.angle_beta   90.00
_cell.angle_gamma   90.00
#
_symmetry.space_group_name_H-M   'P 1'
#
loop_
_entity.id
_entity.type
_entity.pdbx_description
1 polymer ?
#
loop_
_entity_poly.entity_id
_entity_poly.type
_entity_poly.pdbx_seq_one_letter_code
_entity_poly.pdbx_strand_id
1 'polypeptide(L)'
;MLQEDVGLMAEMGLNAYRFSISWSRLIPNGKGPINPKGLDYYNNLMGNSSTEPYIAAHNILLSHASAATLYRKKYQGMLPQTNATEDLSATQRAHDLWMGW
;
A
#
# COMPACT_ATOMS: atom_id res chain seq x y z
N MET A 1 4.74 -3.69 -22.41
CA MET A 1 5.30 -2.92 -21.29
C MET A 1 4.38 -2.98 -20.06
N LEU A 2 3.33 -2.16 -19.89
CA LEU A 2 2.50 -2.23 -18.65
C LEU A 2 1.73 -3.54 -18.43
N GLN A 3 1.21 -4.18 -19.47
CA GLN A 3 0.53 -5.48 -19.32
C GLN A 3 1.51 -6.61 -18.99
N GLU A 4 2.77 -6.50 -19.44
CA GLU A 4 3.84 -7.44 -19.06
C GLU A 4 4.23 -7.24 -17.60
N ASP A 5 4.28 -5.99 -17.13
CA ASP A 5 4.52 -5.68 -15.71
C ASP A 5 3.41 -6.27 -14.83
N VAL A 6 2.14 -6.17 -15.24
CA VAL A 6 1.00 -6.82 -14.54
C VAL A 6 1.14 -8.33 -14.53
N GLY A 7 1.54 -8.95 -15.65
CA GLY A 7 1.79 -10.39 -15.73
C GLY A 7 2.92 -10.86 -14.80
N LEU A 8 4.03 -10.14 -14.77
CA LEU A 8 5.15 -10.42 -13.87
C LEU A 8 4.77 -10.25 -12.40
N MET A 9 3.97 -9.24 -12.08
CA MET A 9 3.48 -9.04 -10.71
C MET A 9 2.54 -10.16 -10.26
N ALA A 10 1.70 -10.67 -11.16
CA ALA A 10 0.86 -11.83 -10.90
C ALA A 10 1.70 -13.10 -10.69
N GLU A 11 2.75 -13.32 -11.49
CA GLU A 11 3.68 -14.44 -11.34
C GLU A 11 4.46 -14.38 -10.02
N MET A 12 4.80 -13.17 -9.56
CA MET A 12 5.44 -12.93 -8.27
C MET A 12 4.48 -13.04 -7.07
N GLY A 13 3.19 -13.32 -7.29
CA GLY A 13 2.19 -13.45 -6.22
C GLY A 13 1.81 -12.14 -5.54
N LEU A 14 1.97 -11.00 -6.23
CA LEU A 14 1.58 -9.69 -5.70
C LEU A 14 0.07 -9.49 -5.81
N ASN A 15 -0.59 -9.28 -4.68
CA ASN A 15 -2.05 -9.21 -4.57
C ASN A 15 -2.66 -7.82 -4.78
N ALA A 16 -1.81 -6.79 -4.87
CA ALA A 16 -2.22 -5.42 -5.09
C ALA A 16 -1.08 -4.64 -5.73
N TYR A 17 -1.41 -3.76 -6.67
CA TYR A 17 -0.46 -2.86 -7.29
C TYR A 17 -0.88 -1.41 -7.07
N ARG A 18 -0.11 -0.68 -6.27
CA ARG A 18 -0.27 0.76 -6.14
C ARG A 18 0.56 1.43 -7.21
N PHE A 19 -0.10 2.15 -8.12
CA PHE A 19 0.57 2.94 -9.14
C PHE A 19 0.15 4.42 -9.06
N SER A 20 0.98 5.25 -9.68
CA SER A 20 0.73 6.69 -9.80
C SER A 20 0.18 7.01 -11.18
N ILE A 21 -0.78 7.92 -11.24
CA ILE A 21 -1.29 8.48 -12.49
C ILE A 21 -0.40 9.67 -12.86
N SER A 22 0.08 9.70 -14.10
CA SER A 22 0.92 10.78 -14.61
C SER A 22 0.03 11.94 -15.08
N TRP A 23 0.06 13.04 -14.34
CA TRP A 23 -0.74 14.23 -14.67
C TRP A 23 -0.44 14.79 -16.05
N SER A 24 0.85 14.87 -16.44
CA SER A 24 1.26 15.33 -17.77
C SER A 24 0.85 14.39 -18.92
N ARG A 25 0.58 13.11 -18.62
CA ARG A 25 0.06 12.16 -19.62
C ARG A 25 -1.43 12.36 -19.87
N LEU A 26 -2.20 12.65 -18.82
CA LEU A 26 -3.64 12.92 -18.91
C LEU A 26 -3.94 14.34 -19.39
N ILE A 27 -3.20 15.33 -18.88
CA ILE A 27 -3.39 16.76 -19.17
C ILE A 27 -2.00 17.34 -19.50
N PRO A 28 -1.57 17.28 -20.77
CA PRO A 28 -0.21 17.68 -21.17
C PRO A 28 0.17 19.10 -20.80
N ASN A 29 -0.80 20.02 -20.87
CA ASN A 29 -0.60 21.43 -20.57
C ASN A 29 -0.94 21.79 -19.11
N GLY A 30 -1.12 20.79 -18.24
CA GLY A 30 -1.48 20.96 -16.83
C GLY A 30 -2.94 21.39 -16.57
N LYS A 31 -3.57 22.09 -17.53
CA LYS A 31 -5.00 22.43 -17.57
C LYS A 31 -5.54 22.26 -18.99
N GLY A 32 -6.85 22.01 -19.11
CA GLY A 32 -7.53 21.86 -20.40
C GLY A 32 -8.04 20.44 -20.65
N PRO A 33 -8.38 20.10 -21.91
CA PRO A 33 -9.01 18.83 -22.24
C PRO A 33 -8.08 17.65 -21.98
N ILE A 34 -8.68 16.54 -21.58
CA ILE A 34 -7.98 15.28 -21.32
C ILE A 34 -7.45 14.71 -22.64
N ASN A 35 -6.24 14.17 -22.62
CA ASN A 35 -5.67 13.40 -23.71
C ASN A 35 -6.32 12.00 -23.76
N PRO A 36 -7.12 11.67 -24.78
CA PRO A 36 -7.85 10.40 -24.86
C PRO A 36 -6.92 9.19 -24.84
N LYS A 37 -5.75 9.28 -25.49
CA LYS A 37 -4.75 8.20 -25.47
C LYS A 37 -4.19 7.96 -24.07
N GLY A 38 -4.08 9.01 -23.25
CA GLY A 38 -3.67 8.90 -21.85
C GLY A 38 -4.75 8.24 -21.00
N LEU A 39 -6.02 8.53 -21.29
CA LEU A 39 -7.16 7.92 -20.61
C LEU A 39 -7.30 6.43 -20.95
N ASP A 40 -7.23 6.07 -22.23
CA ASP A 40 -7.34 4.68 -22.68
C ASP A 40 -6.22 3.80 -22.12
N TYR A 41 -5.02 4.37 -21.97
CA TYR A 41 -3.87 3.70 -21.36
C TYR A 41 -4.14 3.25 -19.91
N TYR A 42 -4.86 4.06 -19.12
CA TYR A 42 -5.20 3.70 -17.74
C TYR A 42 -6.46 2.84 -17.64
N ASN A 43 -7.46 3.06 -18.50
CA ASN A 43 -8.66 2.22 -18.55
C ASN A 43 -8.32 0.77 -18.87
N ASN A 44 -7.35 0.54 -19.77
CA ASN A 44 -6.89 -0.81 -20.10
C ASN A 44 -6.05 -1.47 -18.99
N LEU A 45 -5.63 -0.71 -17.96
CA LEU A 45 -4.92 -1.23 -16.78
C LEU A 45 -5.90 -1.63 -15.66
N MET A 46 -7.03 -0.95 -15.56
CA MET A 46 -8.08 -1.25 -14.58
C MET A 46 -8.86 -2.46 -15.10
N GLY A 47 -8.51 -3.66 -14.62
CA GLY A 47 -9.18 -4.89 -15.00
C GLY A 47 -10.61 -4.99 -14.45
N ASN A 48 -11.08 -6.22 -14.20
CA ASN A 48 -12.48 -6.44 -13.83
C ASN A 48 -12.78 -5.96 -12.41
N SER A 49 -13.32 -4.74 -12.32
CA SER A 49 -13.80 -4.09 -11.10
C SER A 49 -14.84 -4.88 -10.28
N SER A 50 -15.44 -5.94 -10.83
CA SER A 50 -16.39 -6.79 -10.10
C SER A 50 -15.71 -7.89 -9.27
N THR A 51 -14.44 -8.22 -9.54
CA THR A 51 -13.73 -9.33 -8.87
C THR A 51 -12.50 -8.85 -8.10
N GLU A 52 -11.79 -7.87 -8.64
CA GLU A 52 -10.53 -7.36 -8.06
C GLU A 52 -10.70 -6.74 -6.67
N PRO A 53 -11.77 -5.97 -6.35
CA PRO A 53 -11.96 -5.43 -5.01
C PRO A 53 -12.15 -6.51 -3.94
N TYR A 54 -12.79 -7.63 -4.28
CA TYR A 54 -13.00 -8.74 -3.35
C TYR A 54 -11.70 -9.50 -3.06
N ILE A 55 -10.88 -9.70 -4.09
CA ILE A 55 -9.54 -10.31 -3.95
C ILE A 55 -8.64 -9.39 -3.12
N ALA A 56 -8.66 -8.08 -3.39
CA ALA A 56 -7.92 -7.10 -2.60
C ALA A 56 -8.36 -7.11 -1.12
N ALA A 57 -9.67 -7.06 -0.85
CA ALA A 57 -10.21 -7.09 0.51
C ALA A 57 -9.85 -8.38 1.26
N HIS A 58 -9.94 -9.53 0.60
CA HIS A 58 -9.57 -10.82 1.19
C HIS A 58 -8.08 -10.87 1.58
N ASN A 59 -7.21 -10.41 0.69
CA ASN A 59 -5.78 -10.37 0.96
C ASN A 59 -5.41 -9.36 2.04
N ILE A 60 -6.10 -8.21 2.11
CA ILE A 60 -5.95 -7.25 3.21
C ILE A 60 -6.27 -7.91 4.56
N LEU A 61 -7.36 -8.69 4.66
CA LEU A 61 -7.71 -9.39 5.89
C LEU A 61 -6.67 -10.43 6.29
N LEU A 62 -6.14 -11.21 5.34
CA LEU A 62 -5.09 -12.20 5.59
C LEU A 62 -3.76 -11.56 6.01
N SER A 63 -3.34 -10.50 5.33
CA SER A 63 -2.13 -9.75 5.67
C SER A 63 -2.27 -9.08 7.04
N HIS A 64 -3.43 -8.49 7.35
CA HIS A 64 -3.71 -7.92 8.65
C HIS A 64 -3.66 -8.99 9.76
N ALA A 65 -4.32 -10.14 9.56
CA ALA A 65 -4.31 -11.24 10.52
C ALA A 65 -2.90 -11.77 10.75
N SER A 66 -2.11 -11.90 9.69
CA SER A 66 -0.72 -12.35 9.75
C SER A 66 0.17 -11.34 10.48
N ALA A 67 0.06 -10.05 10.17
CA ALA A 67 0.79 -8.97 10.83
C ALA A 67 0.41 -8.87 12.31
N ALA A 68 -0.88 -8.92 12.64
CA ALA A 68 -1.36 -8.91 14.03
C ALA A 68 -0.87 -10.14 14.81
N THR A 69 -0.84 -11.31 14.17
CA THR A 69 -0.32 -12.55 14.77
C THR A 69 1.19 -12.47 14.99
N LEU A 70 1.95 -11.99 13.99
CA LEU A 70 3.40 -11.81 14.11
C LEU A 70 3.75 -10.78 15.19
N TYR A 71 3.04 -9.66 15.22
CA TYR A 71 3.18 -8.64 16.25
C TYR A 71 2.92 -9.23 17.64
N ARG A 72 1.80 -9.93 17.84
CA ARG A 72 1.49 -10.61 19.10
C ARG A 72 2.52 -11.66 19.49
N LYS A 73 3.11 -12.38 18.53
CA LYS A 73 4.08 -13.45 18.82
C LYS A 73 5.50 -12.95 19.11
N LYS A 74 5.93 -11.89 18.44
CA LYS A 74 7.35 -11.47 18.41
C LYS A 74 7.60 -10.07 18.96
N TYR A 75 6.59 -9.21 18.92
CA TYR A 75 6.72 -7.78 19.20
C TYR A 75 5.64 -7.27 20.16
N GLN A 76 5.07 -8.17 20.97
CA GLN A 76 3.98 -7.82 21.87
C GLN A 76 4.50 -6.79 22.88
N GLY A 77 4.22 -5.52 22.58
CA GLY A 77 4.59 -4.36 23.40
C GLY A 77 5.47 -3.34 22.70
N MET A 78 4.96 -2.11 22.56
CA MET A 78 5.77 -0.92 22.85
C MET A 78 5.98 -0.91 24.37
N LEU A 79 6.76 -1.87 24.84
CA LEU A 79 7.10 -2.02 26.23
C LEU A 79 8.57 -1.67 26.34
N PRO A 80 8.96 -0.94 27.39
CA PRO A 80 10.36 -0.65 27.63
C PRO A 80 11.11 -1.99 27.77
N GLN A 81 12.30 -2.10 27.16
CA GLN A 81 13.07 -3.35 27.22
C GLN A 81 13.47 -3.70 28.66
N THR A 82 13.64 -2.69 29.50
CA THR A 82 13.88 -2.82 30.94
C THR A 82 13.04 -1.78 31.70
N ASN A 83 12.93 -1.89 33.03
CA ASN A 83 12.28 -0.86 33.85
C ASN A 83 13.14 0.41 34.03
N ALA A 84 14.18 0.60 33.21
CA ALA A 84 14.99 1.80 33.21
C ALA A 84 14.19 3.00 32.66
N THR A 85 14.44 4.19 33.22
CA THR A 85 13.78 5.44 32.84
C THR A 85 14.03 5.82 31.38
N GLU A 86 15.19 5.44 30.86
CA GLU A 86 15.64 5.69 29.50
C GLU A 86 14.79 4.90 28.50
N ASP A 87 14.54 3.63 28.78
CA ASP A 87 13.77 2.73 27.93
C ASP A 87 12.30 3.16 27.85
N LEU A 88 11.71 3.56 28.99
CA LEU A 88 10.36 4.14 29.04
C LEU A 88 10.25 5.41 28.18
N SER A 89 11.23 6.30 28.30
CA SER A 89 11.27 7.54 27.51
C SER A 89 11.45 7.27 26.02
N ALA A 90 12.22 6.25 25.64
CA ALA A 90 12.46 5.86 24.26
C ALA A 90 11.20 5.28 23.61
N THR A 91 10.47 4.44 24.33
CA THR A 91 9.17 3.91 23.91
C THR A 91 8.14 5.02 23.70
N GLN A 92 8.05 5.98 24.63
CA GLN A 92 7.13 7.12 24.51
C GLN A 92 7.45 7.98 23.28
N ARG A 93 8.73 8.30 23.03
CA ARG A 93 9.14 9.07 21.84
C ARG A 93 8.81 8.34 20.53
N ALA A 94 9.01 7.03 20.49
CA ALA A 94 8.68 6.23 19.32
C ALA A 94 7.16 6.19 19.08
N HIS A 95 6.35 6.16 20.13
CA HIS A 95 4.89 6.25 20.04
C HIS A 95 4.43 7.61 19.51
N ASP A 96 4.98 8.70 20.07
CA ASP A 96 4.64 10.07 19.68
C ASP A 96 5.01 10.36 18.22
N LEU A 97 6.15 9.83 17.73
CA LEU A 97 6.55 9.96 16.33
C LEU A 97 5.63 9.18 15.38
N TRP A 98 5.14 8.01 15.81
CA TRP A 98 4.36 7.12 14.96
C TRP A 98 2.88 7.53 14.85
N MET A 99 2.31 8.14 15.91
CA MET A 99 0.91 8.56 15.96
C MET A 99 0.69 10.07 15.80
N GLY A 100 1.71 10.90 16.07
CA GLY A 100 1.62 12.35 16.14
C GLY A 100 2.00 13.10 14.85
N TRP A 101 2.33 12.37 13.79
CA TRP A 101 2.50 12.89 12.42
C TRP A 101 1.29 12.49 11.57
#